data_AF-A0A0F9KR91-F1
#
_entry.id   AF-A0A0F9KR91-F1
#
_cell.length_a   1.000
_cell.length_b   1.000
_cell.length_c   1.000
_cell.angle_alpha   90.00
_cell.angle_beta   90.00
_cell.angle_gamma   90.00
#
_symmetry.space_group_name_H-M   'P 1'
#
loop_
_entity.id
_entity.type
_entity.pdbx_description
1 polymer ?
#
loop_
_entity_poly.entity_id
_entity_poly.type
_entity_poly.pdbx_seq_one_letter_code
_entity_poly.pdbx_strand_id
1 'polypeptide(L)'
;MTGTVLAIDSNYDQLTNIAWDYRKNIIYPYMNSKGFSFICATGILARRWFVRINAVNRDVVYITGVGHGSPHVYTGHNGMPIFKKGRYSREEVQNKVVHFLSCYTAQLLGPNFVKHGCKAYFGYSQAFTVSDLNYKDIFFRCDGEIDIAFADGNQASLVHQRTVNLFTYAIQTLINSRKFYTAAALQHNLDCLRSPSNSNIWGNRSATI
;
A
#
# COMPACT_ATOMS: atom_id res chain seq x y z
N MET A 1 -0.33 -14.18 18.53
CA MET A 1 -1.63 -13.92 17.88
C MET A 1 -1.38 -12.95 16.74
N THR A 2 -1.86 -13.29 15.55
CA THR A 2 -1.84 -12.42 14.36
C THR A 2 -2.88 -11.32 14.51
N GLY A 3 -2.56 -10.08 14.13
CA GLY A 3 -3.42 -8.92 14.33
C GLY A 3 -4.53 -8.78 13.26
N THR A 4 -5.21 -7.64 13.29
CA THR A 4 -6.22 -7.24 12.33
C THR A 4 -5.62 -6.33 11.26
N VAL A 5 -6.06 -6.51 10.02
CA VAL A 5 -5.78 -5.65 8.87
C VAL A 5 -6.97 -4.74 8.62
N LEU A 6 -6.74 -3.43 8.60
CA LEU A 6 -7.73 -2.46 8.12
C LEU A 6 -7.47 -2.20 6.63
N ALA A 7 -8.29 -2.83 5.78
CA ALA A 7 -8.25 -2.69 4.33
C ALA A 7 -9.17 -1.55 3.89
N ILE A 8 -8.63 -0.51 3.25
CA ILE A 8 -9.36 0.71 2.85
C ILE A 8 -9.27 0.86 1.34
N ASP A 9 -10.15 0.19 0.58
CA ASP A 9 -10.09 0.23 -0.87
C ASP A 9 -11.18 1.12 -1.47
N SER A 10 -10.73 2.04 -2.31
CA SER A 10 -11.57 2.69 -3.29
C SER A 10 -11.84 1.73 -4.45
N ASN A 11 -13.06 1.74 -4.98
CA ASN A 11 -13.46 0.85 -6.08
C ASN A 11 -14.48 1.51 -7.04
N TYR A 12 -14.46 2.84 -7.13
CA TYR A 12 -15.48 3.60 -7.87
C TYR A 12 -15.09 3.97 -9.31
N ASP A 13 -13.80 3.96 -9.64
CA ASP A 13 -13.31 4.17 -11.00
C ASP A 13 -12.61 2.92 -11.54
N GLN A 14 -12.35 2.89 -12.85
CA GLN A 14 -11.82 1.70 -13.53
C GLN A 14 -10.52 1.17 -12.89
N LEU A 15 -9.56 2.04 -12.60
CA LEU A 15 -8.25 1.60 -12.12
C LEU A 15 -8.32 1.17 -10.65
N THR A 16 -9.04 1.92 -9.81
CA THR A 16 -9.21 1.56 -8.40
C THR A 16 -10.03 0.28 -8.25
N ASN A 17 -11.04 0.06 -9.09
CA ASN A 17 -11.84 -1.15 -9.11
C ASN A 17 -11.01 -2.40 -9.48
N ILE A 18 -10.19 -2.32 -10.53
CA ILE A 18 -9.28 -3.40 -10.93
C ILE A 18 -8.28 -3.73 -9.82
N ALA A 19 -7.65 -2.71 -9.22
CA ALA A 19 -6.68 -2.93 -8.17
C ALA A 19 -7.33 -3.52 -6.91
N TRP A 20 -8.55 -3.07 -6.57
CA TRP A 20 -9.35 -3.66 -5.51
C TRP A 20 -9.67 -5.12 -5.79
N ASP A 21 -10.08 -5.47 -7.01
CA ASP A 21 -10.35 -6.86 -7.39
C ASP A 21 -9.10 -7.75 -7.24
N TYR A 22 -7.93 -7.27 -7.65
CA TYR A 22 -6.68 -7.99 -7.44
C TYR A 22 -6.43 -8.25 -5.94
N ARG A 23 -6.57 -7.21 -5.11
CA ARG A 23 -6.35 -7.30 -3.65
C ARG A 23 -7.35 -8.24 -2.98
N LYS A 24 -8.63 -8.13 -3.34
CA LYS A 24 -9.72 -8.97 -2.83
C LYS A 24 -9.55 -10.45 -3.18
N ASN A 25 -9.08 -10.76 -4.39
CA ASN A 25 -9.01 -12.13 -4.89
C ASN A 25 -7.66 -12.81 -4.58
N ILE A 26 -6.58 -12.05 -4.38
CA ILE A 26 -5.23 -12.58 -4.20
C ILE A 26 -4.68 -12.25 -2.80
N ILE A 27 -4.63 -10.97 -2.45
CA ILE A 27 -3.95 -10.51 -1.24
C ILE A 27 -4.72 -10.89 0.03
N TYR A 28 -6.02 -10.59 0.10
CA TYR A 28 -6.81 -10.82 1.31
C TYR A 28 -6.95 -12.30 1.65
N PRO A 29 -7.21 -13.21 0.69
CA PRO A 29 -7.19 -14.65 0.97
C PRO A 29 -5.82 -15.12 1.46
N TYR A 30 -4.72 -14.62 0.89
CA TYR A 30 -3.38 -14.97 1.33
C TYR A 30 -3.12 -14.54 2.78
N MET A 31 -3.37 -13.28 3.12
CA MET A 31 -3.19 -12.78 4.49
C MET A 31 -4.11 -13.50 5.48
N ASN A 32 -5.34 -13.82 5.10
CA ASN A 32 -6.25 -14.60 5.93
C ASN A 32 -5.71 -16.03 6.17
N SER A 33 -5.09 -16.65 5.16
CA SER A 33 -4.41 -17.95 5.33
C SER A 33 -3.21 -17.90 6.28
N LYS A 34 -2.64 -16.71 6.50
CA LYS A 34 -1.59 -16.44 7.50
C LYS A 34 -2.16 -16.09 8.89
N GLY A 35 -3.48 -16.07 9.05
CA GLY A 35 -4.16 -15.87 10.33
C GLY A 35 -4.59 -14.43 10.61
N PHE A 36 -4.44 -13.49 9.67
CA PHE A 36 -4.91 -12.11 9.87
C PHE A 36 -6.43 -12.02 9.72
N SER A 37 -7.09 -11.29 10.63
CA SER A 37 -8.49 -10.89 10.47
C SER A 37 -8.60 -9.57 9.70
N PHE A 38 -9.77 -9.27 9.12
CA PHE A 38 -9.96 -8.10 8.28
C PHE A 38 -11.11 -7.21 8.74
N ILE A 39 -10.86 -5.91 8.71
CA ILE A 39 -11.90 -4.88 8.67
C ILE A 39 -11.84 -4.27 7.27
N CYS A 40 -12.81 -4.61 6.42
CA CYS A 40 -12.86 -4.14 5.04
C CYS A 40 -13.72 -2.88 4.91
N ALA A 41 -13.08 -1.77 4.54
CA ALA A 41 -13.71 -0.51 4.17
C ALA A 41 -13.70 -0.39 2.64
N THR A 42 -14.83 -0.67 2.00
CA THR A 42 -15.07 -0.50 0.56
C THR A 42 -16.38 0.25 0.33
N GLY A 43 -16.57 0.82 -0.86
CA GLY A 43 -17.76 1.63 -1.15
C GLY A 43 -18.02 2.69 -0.07
N ILE A 44 -19.26 2.82 0.41
CA ILE A 44 -19.61 3.80 1.44
C ILE A 44 -18.79 3.70 2.75
N LEU A 45 -18.25 2.51 3.06
CA LEU A 45 -17.42 2.26 4.24
C LEU A 45 -15.98 2.73 4.05
N ALA A 46 -15.49 2.87 2.82
CA ALA A 46 -14.25 3.57 2.48
C ALA A 46 -14.44 5.08 2.61
N ARG A 47 -14.91 5.54 3.77
CA ARG A 47 -15.10 6.95 4.14
C ARG A 47 -14.58 7.21 5.54
N ARG A 48 -14.21 8.46 5.80
CA ARG A 48 -13.56 8.91 7.04
C ARG A 48 -14.27 8.46 8.31
N TRP A 49 -15.61 8.51 8.35
CA TRP A 49 -16.40 8.20 9.54
C TRP A 49 -16.22 6.75 10.00
N PHE A 50 -16.08 5.81 9.07
CA PHE A 50 -15.89 4.39 9.36
C PHE A 50 -14.41 4.10 9.64
N VAL A 51 -13.52 4.62 8.79
CA VAL A 51 -12.08 4.41 8.94
C VAL A 51 -11.57 4.94 10.28
N ARG A 52 -11.98 6.15 10.71
CA ARG A 52 -11.50 6.74 11.97
C ARG A 52 -11.83 5.90 13.19
N ILE A 53 -13.00 5.24 13.20
CA ILE A 53 -13.46 4.43 14.33
C ILE A 53 -12.68 3.11 14.40
N ASN A 54 -12.38 2.53 13.24
CA ASN A 54 -11.67 1.26 13.18
C ASN A 54 -10.14 1.41 13.28
N ALA A 55 -9.58 2.50 12.76
CA ALA A 55 -8.14 2.74 12.78
C ALA A 55 -7.58 2.91 14.20
N VAL A 56 -8.39 3.38 15.17
CA VAL A 56 -7.95 3.49 16.57
C VAL A 56 -7.94 2.15 17.32
N ASN A 57 -8.49 1.08 16.73
CA ASN A 57 -8.45 -0.24 17.35
C ASN A 57 -6.99 -0.72 17.49
N ARG A 58 -6.63 -1.19 18.69
CA ARG A 58 -5.29 -1.67 19.02
C ARG A 58 -4.96 -3.01 18.36
N ASP A 59 -5.97 -3.80 18.02
CA ASP A 59 -5.79 -5.05 17.29
C ASP A 59 -5.41 -4.80 15.84
N VAL A 60 -5.69 -3.60 15.29
CA VAL A 60 -5.25 -3.24 13.94
C VAL A 60 -3.73 -3.01 13.96
N VAL A 61 -2.98 -3.92 13.34
CA VAL A 61 -1.52 -3.85 13.25
C VAL A 61 -1.04 -3.37 11.89
N TYR A 62 -1.91 -3.47 10.88
CA TYR A 62 -1.63 -3.11 9.50
C TYR A 62 -2.80 -2.36 8.87
N ILE A 63 -2.49 -1.27 8.17
CA ILE A 63 -3.46 -0.53 7.36
C ILE A 63 -2.99 -0.61 5.91
N THR A 64 -3.86 -1.09 5.02
CA THR A 64 -3.52 -1.23 3.61
C THR A 64 -4.68 -0.79 2.73
N GLY A 65 -4.43 -0.40 1.48
CA GLY A 65 -5.51 -0.07 0.57
C GLY A 65 -5.07 0.54 -0.76
N VAL A 66 -6.01 0.54 -1.70
CA VAL A 66 -5.91 1.28 -2.95
C VAL A 66 -6.82 2.50 -2.98
N GLY A 67 -6.32 3.62 -3.51
CA GLY A 67 -7.11 4.82 -3.71
C GLY A 67 -6.30 5.94 -4.35
N HIS A 68 -6.97 7.01 -4.76
CA HIS A 68 -6.27 8.19 -5.26
C HIS A 68 -5.52 8.90 -4.14
N GLY A 69 -4.47 9.62 -4.54
CA GLY A 69 -3.57 10.26 -3.61
C GLY A 69 -3.03 11.59 -4.14
N SER A 70 -2.71 12.44 -3.18
CA SER A 70 -1.89 13.63 -3.38
C SER A 70 -0.80 13.63 -2.29
N PRO A 71 0.19 14.54 -2.34
CA PRO A 71 1.25 14.58 -1.33
C PRO A 71 0.73 14.55 0.12
N HIS A 72 -0.47 15.13 0.35
CA HIS A 72 -1.06 15.30 1.67
C HIS A 72 -2.26 14.40 1.96
N VAL A 73 -2.79 13.65 0.99
CA VAL A 73 -4.11 13.02 1.13
C VAL A 73 -4.10 11.62 0.55
N TYR A 74 -4.69 10.68 1.29
CA TYR A 74 -5.17 9.39 0.81
C TYR A 74 -6.70 9.42 0.76
N THR A 75 -7.30 8.96 -0.34
CA THR A 75 -8.75 9.00 -0.58
C THR A 75 -9.36 7.61 -0.62
N GLY A 76 -10.67 7.53 -0.33
CA GLY A 76 -11.47 6.33 -0.42
C GLY A 76 -12.53 6.46 -1.49
N HIS A 77 -13.77 6.08 -1.16
CA HIS A 77 -14.88 6.07 -2.11
C HIS A 77 -15.25 7.46 -2.61
N ASN A 78 -15.44 7.56 -3.93
CA ASN A 78 -15.72 8.79 -4.68
C ASN A 78 -14.69 9.92 -4.41
N GLY A 79 -13.42 9.56 -4.23
CA GLY A 79 -12.34 10.51 -3.99
C GLY A 79 -12.40 11.22 -2.63
N MET A 80 -13.27 10.76 -1.72
CA MET A 80 -13.41 11.40 -0.41
C MET A 80 -12.15 11.18 0.45
N PRO A 81 -11.57 12.23 1.06
CA PRO A 81 -10.39 12.10 1.90
C PRO A 81 -10.62 11.17 3.10
N ILE A 82 -9.68 10.24 3.30
CA ILE A 82 -9.63 9.33 4.45
C ILE A 82 -8.58 9.79 5.44
N PHE A 83 -7.37 10.02 4.95
CA PHE A 83 -6.30 10.60 5.72
C PHE A 83 -5.83 11.86 5.01
N LYS A 84 -5.74 12.96 5.75
CA LYS A 84 -5.11 14.20 5.30
C LYS A 84 -4.06 14.60 6.33
N LYS A 85 -2.88 15.01 5.88
CA LYS A 85 -1.78 15.46 6.74
C LYS A 85 -2.31 16.44 7.80
N GLY A 86 -2.09 16.13 9.08
CA GLY A 86 -2.59 16.93 10.21
C GLY A 86 -4.10 16.85 10.49
N ARG A 87 -4.83 15.91 9.88
CA ARG A 87 -6.28 15.69 10.08
C ARG A 87 -6.62 14.22 10.35
N TYR A 88 -5.88 13.62 11.28
CA TYR A 88 -6.11 12.30 11.88
C TYR A 88 -5.45 12.31 13.27
N SER A 89 -5.89 11.43 14.18
CA SER A 89 -5.30 11.31 15.51
C SER A 89 -4.12 10.34 15.51
N ARG A 90 -3.21 10.49 16.48
CA ARG A 90 -2.01 9.66 16.60
C ARG A 90 -2.35 8.17 16.68
N GLU A 91 -3.41 7.84 17.41
CA GLU A 91 -3.89 6.48 17.70
C GLU A 91 -4.28 5.72 16.43
N GLU A 92 -4.68 6.43 15.38
CA GLU A 92 -5.07 5.82 14.10
C GLU A 92 -3.89 5.16 13.38
N VAL A 93 -2.66 5.61 13.62
CA VAL A 93 -1.46 5.15 12.90
C VAL A 93 -0.36 4.63 13.82
N GLN A 94 -0.41 4.97 15.12
CA GLN A 94 0.63 4.60 16.07
C GLN A 94 0.76 3.09 16.22
N ASN A 95 2.01 2.61 16.20
CA ASN A 95 2.39 1.20 16.32
C ASN A 95 1.86 0.31 15.19
N LYS A 96 1.46 0.90 14.05
CA LYS A 96 0.99 0.18 12.87
C LYS A 96 1.97 0.32 11.71
N VAL A 97 2.02 -0.67 10.83
CA VAL A 97 2.59 -0.48 9.48
C VAL A 97 1.47 -0.02 8.55
N VAL A 98 1.78 0.85 7.60
CA VAL A 98 0.83 1.35 6.60
C VAL A 98 1.38 1.16 5.19
N HIS A 99 0.56 0.62 4.30
CA HIS A 99 0.84 0.52 2.88
C HIS A 99 -0.30 1.15 2.06
N PHE A 100 -0.01 2.11 1.18
CA PHE A 100 -1.03 2.59 0.23
C PHE A 100 -0.54 2.51 -1.21
N LEU A 101 -1.30 1.78 -2.03
CA LEU A 101 -1.24 1.88 -3.49
C LEU A 101 -1.93 3.19 -3.90
N SER A 102 -1.20 4.29 -3.76
CA SER A 102 -1.73 5.64 -3.94
C SER A 102 -0.65 6.65 -4.30
N CYS A 103 -0.88 7.42 -5.36
CA CYS A 103 0.06 8.39 -5.90
C CYS A 103 0.47 9.44 -4.86
N TYR A 104 1.75 9.83 -4.87
CA TYR A 104 2.34 10.94 -4.10
C TYR A 104 2.28 10.85 -2.56
N THR A 105 1.54 9.90 -1.99
CA THR A 105 1.31 9.81 -0.54
C THR A 105 2.60 9.66 0.26
N ALA A 106 3.66 9.08 -0.32
CA ALA A 106 4.96 8.97 0.34
C ALA A 106 5.74 10.29 0.42
N GLN A 107 5.32 11.36 -0.26
CA GLN A 107 6.00 12.65 -0.18
C GLN A 107 5.84 13.31 1.19
N LEU A 108 4.60 13.46 1.68
CA LEU A 108 4.32 14.22 2.90
C LEU A 108 3.38 13.51 3.86
N LEU A 109 2.43 12.70 3.39
CA LEU A 109 1.51 11.95 4.24
C LEU A 109 2.23 10.82 4.98
N GLY A 110 2.98 9.97 4.27
CA GLY A 110 3.75 8.87 4.85
C GLY A 110 4.73 9.33 5.95
N PRO A 111 5.61 10.31 5.67
CA PRO A 111 6.48 10.87 6.71
C PRO A 111 5.71 11.49 7.89
N ASN A 112 4.51 12.04 7.66
CA ASN A 112 3.66 12.53 8.74
C ASN A 112 3.12 11.38 9.60
N PHE A 113 2.76 10.24 9.01
CA PHE A 113 2.35 9.05 9.76
C PHE A 113 3.47 8.56 10.67
N VAL A 114 4.70 8.48 10.15
CA VAL A 114 5.89 8.05 10.91
C VAL A 114 6.15 8.99 12.08
N LYS A 115 6.07 10.31 11.87
CA LYS A 115 6.16 11.31 12.96
C LYS A 115 5.08 11.14 14.04
N HIS A 116 3.97 10.48 13.73
CA HIS A 116 2.89 10.16 14.68
C HIS A 116 2.95 8.70 15.16
N GLY A 117 4.10 8.03 15.04
CA GLY A 117 4.34 6.71 15.62
C GLY A 117 3.97 5.53 14.73
N CYS A 118 3.68 5.74 13.44
CA CYS A 118 3.64 4.66 12.47
C CYS A 118 5.01 3.97 12.40
N LYS A 119 5.03 2.63 12.49
CA LYS A 119 6.26 1.82 12.52
C LYS A 119 7.00 1.89 11.19
N ALA A 120 6.26 1.75 10.09
CA ALA A 120 6.77 1.80 8.73
C ALA A 120 5.66 2.21 7.75
N TYR A 121 6.04 2.98 6.75
CA TYR A 121 5.17 3.42 5.67
C TYR A 121 5.71 2.94 4.32
N PHE A 122 4.84 2.31 3.52
CA PHE A 122 5.09 1.93 2.14
C PHE A 122 4.11 2.67 1.22
N GLY A 123 4.63 3.23 0.13
CA GLY A 123 3.80 3.91 -0.87
C GLY A 123 4.64 4.62 -1.91
N TYR A 124 4.01 5.46 -2.73
CA TYR A 124 4.65 6.07 -3.90
C TYR A 124 4.90 7.56 -3.72
N SER A 125 6.10 8.01 -4.08
CA SER A 125 6.52 9.41 -4.00
C SER A 125 6.15 10.24 -5.23
N GLN A 126 5.71 9.60 -6.31
CA GLN A 126 5.14 10.27 -7.48
C GLN A 126 3.88 9.52 -7.94
N ALA A 127 3.28 9.95 -9.05
CA ALA A 127 2.30 9.13 -9.73
C ALA A 127 2.97 7.87 -10.28
N PHE A 128 2.43 6.70 -9.95
CA PHE A 128 2.76 5.47 -10.64
C PHE A 128 1.92 5.36 -11.92
N THR A 129 2.39 4.57 -12.87
CA THR A 129 1.80 4.42 -14.19
C THR A 129 1.36 2.97 -14.41
N VAL A 130 0.10 2.78 -14.78
CA VAL A 130 -0.41 1.52 -15.33
C VAL A 130 -0.63 1.75 -16.82
N SER A 131 0.45 1.65 -17.59
CA SER A 131 0.53 2.15 -18.97
C SER A 131 -0.20 1.27 -19.97
N ASP A 132 -0.38 -0.01 -19.67
CA ASP A 132 -1.11 -0.98 -20.47
C ASP A 132 -1.94 -1.87 -19.55
N LEU A 133 -3.27 -1.80 -19.67
CA LEU A 133 -4.20 -2.59 -18.86
C LEU A 133 -4.05 -4.11 -19.13
N ASN A 134 -3.44 -4.52 -20.23
CA ASN A 134 -3.13 -5.94 -20.46
C ASN A 134 -2.01 -6.45 -19.54
N TYR A 135 -1.17 -5.56 -19.01
CA TYR A 135 -0.04 -5.91 -18.13
C TYR A 135 -0.18 -5.37 -16.71
N LYS A 136 -1.35 -4.79 -16.37
CA LYS A 136 -1.67 -4.28 -15.03
C LYS A 136 -1.37 -5.29 -13.91
N ASP A 137 -1.61 -6.57 -14.17
CA ASP A 137 -1.47 -7.65 -13.19
C ASP A 137 -0.01 -7.85 -12.77
N ILE A 138 0.95 -7.51 -13.65
CA ILE A 138 2.38 -7.52 -13.32
C ILE A 138 2.66 -6.46 -12.26
N PHE A 139 2.15 -5.24 -12.45
CA PHE A 139 2.36 -4.17 -11.47
C PHE A 139 1.68 -4.49 -10.14
N PHE A 140 0.41 -4.93 -10.14
CA PHE A 140 -0.29 -5.26 -8.90
C PHE A 140 0.33 -6.44 -8.17
N ARG A 141 0.93 -7.40 -8.90
CA ARG A 141 1.73 -8.46 -8.29
C ARG A 141 2.98 -7.92 -7.60
N CYS A 142 3.67 -6.98 -8.24
CA CYS A 142 4.87 -6.38 -7.64
C CYS A 142 4.53 -5.54 -6.41
N ASP A 143 3.47 -4.72 -6.47
CA ASP A 143 2.98 -3.92 -5.35
C ASP A 143 2.45 -4.81 -4.20
N GLY A 144 1.61 -5.79 -4.54
CA GLY A 144 1.00 -6.72 -3.58
C GLY A 144 2.01 -7.61 -2.84
N GLU A 145 3.23 -7.78 -3.36
CA GLU A 145 4.32 -8.44 -2.64
C GLU A 145 4.64 -7.74 -1.31
N ILE A 146 4.38 -6.44 -1.18
CA ILE A 146 4.51 -5.72 0.10
C ILE A 146 3.60 -6.35 1.15
N ASP A 147 2.32 -6.52 0.83
CA ASP A 147 1.32 -7.08 1.73
C ASP A 147 1.62 -8.57 2.04
N ILE A 148 1.99 -9.35 1.00
CA ILE A 148 2.35 -10.78 1.12
C ILE A 148 3.58 -10.96 2.02
N ALA A 149 4.65 -10.22 1.76
CA ALA A 149 5.90 -10.37 2.50
C ALA A 149 5.74 -9.95 3.96
N PHE A 150 4.92 -8.93 4.25
CA PHE A 150 4.57 -8.61 5.64
C PHE A 150 3.76 -9.73 6.30
N ALA A 151 2.79 -10.32 5.59
CA ALA A 151 2.01 -11.45 6.10
C ALA A 151 2.84 -12.72 6.37
N ASP A 152 3.97 -12.86 5.67
CA ASP A 152 5.00 -13.88 5.93
C ASP A 152 5.82 -13.62 7.21
N GLY A 153 5.58 -12.52 7.93
CA GLY A 153 6.30 -12.17 9.16
C GLY A 153 7.65 -11.48 8.92
N ASN A 154 7.90 -10.97 7.72
CA ASN A 154 9.18 -10.32 7.41
C ASN A 154 9.26 -8.90 7.99
N GLN A 155 10.49 -8.50 8.31
CA GLN A 155 10.81 -7.11 8.65
C GLN A 155 10.75 -6.21 7.40
N ALA A 156 10.42 -4.94 7.58
CA ALA A 156 10.25 -3.96 6.51
C ALA A 156 11.44 -3.91 5.52
N SER A 157 12.68 -4.10 5.97
CA SER A 157 13.84 -4.15 5.08
C SER A 157 13.79 -5.32 4.10
N LEU A 158 13.41 -6.50 4.58
CA LEU A 158 13.28 -7.70 3.76
C LEU A 158 12.03 -7.63 2.88
N VAL A 159 10.94 -7.04 3.36
CA VAL A 159 9.75 -6.74 2.54
C VAL A 159 10.16 -5.88 1.33
N HIS A 160 10.86 -4.76 1.57
CA HIS A 160 11.34 -3.91 0.48
C HIS A 160 12.24 -4.68 -0.50
N GLN A 161 13.18 -5.48 0.00
CA GLN A 161 14.07 -6.27 -0.85
C GLN A 161 13.30 -7.26 -1.72
N ARG A 162 12.32 -7.99 -1.18
CA ARG A 162 11.47 -8.92 -1.93
C ARG A 162 10.69 -8.19 -3.02
N THR A 163 10.09 -7.04 -2.70
CA THR A 163 9.39 -6.19 -3.67
C THR A 163 10.32 -5.74 -4.80
N VAL A 164 11.50 -5.17 -4.47
CA VAL A 164 12.49 -4.71 -5.47
C VAL A 164 12.94 -5.85 -6.38
N ASN A 165 13.21 -7.03 -5.81
CA ASN A 165 13.61 -8.21 -6.58
C ASN A 165 12.51 -8.64 -7.57
N LEU A 166 11.25 -8.62 -7.13
CA LEU A 166 10.12 -8.98 -7.99
C LEU A 166 9.89 -7.97 -9.11
N PHE A 167 9.97 -6.67 -8.81
CA PHE A 167 9.95 -5.63 -9.85
C PHE A 167 11.08 -5.85 -10.86
N THR A 168 12.32 -6.02 -10.38
CA THR A 168 13.51 -6.20 -11.23
C THR A 168 13.37 -7.41 -12.16
N TYR A 169 12.89 -8.54 -11.62
CA TYR A 169 12.62 -9.74 -12.39
C TYR A 169 11.55 -9.51 -13.48
N ALA A 170 10.45 -8.85 -13.13
CA ALA A 170 9.37 -8.56 -14.06
C ALA A 170 9.82 -7.58 -15.17
N ILE A 171 10.59 -6.55 -14.83
CA ILE A 171 11.19 -5.59 -15.77
C ILE A 171 12.08 -6.34 -16.77
N GLN A 172 12.98 -7.20 -16.29
CA GLN A 172 13.87 -7.97 -17.17
C GLN A 172 13.09 -8.91 -18.09
N THR A 173 12.02 -9.54 -17.59
CA THR A 173 11.14 -10.41 -18.39
C THR A 173 10.45 -9.64 -19.52
N LEU A 174 9.98 -8.43 -19.24
CA LEU A 174 9.37 -7.54 -20.23
C LEU A 174 10.39 -7.06 -21.28
N ILE A 175 11.61 -6.72 -20.86
CA ILE A 175 12.73 -6.37 -21.77
C ILE A 175 13.05 -7.52 -22.71
N ASN A 176 13.23 -8.74 -22.17
CA ASN A 176 13.51 -9.95 -22.96
C ASN A 176 12.38 -10.25 -23.96
N SER A 177 11.14 -9.89 -23.60
CA SER A 177 9.96 -10.02 -24.47
C SER A 177 9.73 -8.82 -25.40
N ARG A 178 10.70 -7.89 -25.49
CA ARG A 178 10.64 -6.65 -26.28
C ARG A 178 9.47 -5.72 -25.93
N LYS A 179 8.97 -5.76 -24.70
CA LYS A 179 7.90 -4.90 -24.16
C LYS A 179 8.48 -3.68 -23.43
N PHE A 180 9.31 -2.92 -24.13
CA PHE A 180 10.14 -1.86 -23.53
C PHE A 180 9.34 -0.74 -22.85
N TYR A 181 8.21 -0.34 -23.43
CA TYR A 181 7.36 0.71 -22.83
C TYR A 181 6.77 0.28 -21.48
N THR A 182 6.23 -0.95 -21.40
CA THR A 182 5.74 -1.53 -20.14
C THR A 182 6.86 -1.73 -19.13
N ALA A 183 8.05 -2.15 -19.58
CA ALA A 183 9.22 -2.27 -18.72
C ALA A 183 9.63 -0.92 -18.12
N ALA A 184 9.66 0.15 -18.94
CA ALA A 184 9.98 1.50 -18.49
C ALA A 184 8.94 2.05 -17.51
N ALA A 185 7.65 1.81 -17.74
CA ALA A 185 6.59 2.18 -16.79
C ALA A 185 6.75 1.44 -15.45
N LEU A 186 7.11 0.15 -15.49
CA LEU A 186 7.33 -0.65 -14.29
C LEU A 186 8.59 -0.22 -13.52
N GLN A 187 9.67 0.14 -14.24
CA GLN A 187 10.86 0.75 -13.66
C GLN A 187 10.54 2.09 -12.98
N HIS A 188 9.75 2.96 -13.64
CA HIS A 188 9.29 4.21 -13.04
C HIS A 188 8.51 3.97 -11.73
N ASN A 189 7.63 2.97 -11.71
CA ASN A 189 6.89 2.62 -10.50
C ASN A 189 7.82 2.17 -9.37
N LEU A 190 8.82 1.34 -9.67
CA LEU A 190 9.86 0.93 -8.72
C LEU A 190 10.65 2.13 -8.19
N ASP A 191 11.08 3.03 -9.08
CA ASP A 191 11.85 4.23 -8.73
C ASP A 191 11.04 5.20 -7.85
N CYS A 192 9.71 5.11 -7.90
CA CYS A 192 8.79 5.91 -7.10
C CYS A 192 8.47 5.29 -5.74
N LEU A 193 8.67 3.98 -5.55
CA LEU A 193 8.36 3.26 -4.32
C LEU A 193 9.26 3.75 -3.16
N ARG A 194 8.64 4.02 -2.02
CA ARG A 194 9.31 4.45 -0.79
C ARG A 194 8.97 3.56 0.38
N SER A 195 9.99 3.34 1.22
CA SER A 195 9.94 2.50 2.40
C SER A 195 11.06 2.89 3.39
N PRO A 196 11.11 2.31 4.60
CA PRO A 196 12.23 2.46 5.53
C PRO A 196 13.62 2.11 4.96
N SER A 197 13.68 1.28 3.92
CA SER A 197 14.94 0.93 3.26
C SER A 197 15.52 2.12 2.49
N ASN A 198 14.67 2.98 1.91
CA ASN A 198 15.11 4.16 1.18
C ASN A 198 15.57 5.28 2.12
N SER A 199 14.89 5.48 3.26
CA SER A 199 15.26 6.45 4.30
C SER A 199 14.42 6.23 5.56
N ASN A 200 14.95 6.63 6.72
CA ASN A 200 14.26 6.54 8.01
C ASN A 200 13.02 7.45 8.12
N ILE A 201 12.85 8.42 7.21
CA ILE A 201 11.65 9.27 7.18
C ILE A 201 10.37 8.47 6.89
N TRP A 202 10.50 7.26 6.35
CA TRP A 202 9.41 6.30 6.11
C TRP A 202 9.33 5.20 7.17
N GLY A 203 10.10 5.29 8.27
CA GLY A 203 9.96 4.45 9.46
C GLY A 203 11.16 3.55 9.73
N ASN A 204 10.92 2.46 10.46
CA ASN A 204 11.93 1.53 10.95
C ASN A 204 12.07 0.31 10.02
N ARG A 205 13.31 0.00 9.63
CA ARG A 205 13.66 -1.17 8.80
C ARG A 205 13.32 -2.51 9.46
N SER A 206 13.29 -2.55 10.79
CA SER A 206 12.93 -3.74 11.57
C SER A 206 11.45 -3.83 11.92
N ALA A 207 10.60 -2.93 11.39
CA ALA A 207 9.16 -3.01 11.64
C ALA A 207 8.57 -4.29 11.05
N THR A 208 7.69 -4.94 11.82
CA THR A 208 6.86 -6.08 11.42
C THR A 208 5.38 -5.74 11.65
N ILE A 209 4.47 -6.52 11.06
CA ILE A 209 3.02 -6.46 11.36
C ILE A 209 2.61 -7.55 12.34
#